data_AF-G9EL16-F1
#
_entry.id   AF-G9EL16-F1
#
_cell.length_a   1.000
_cell.length_b   1.000
_cell.length_c   1.000
_cell.angle_alpha   90.00
_cell.angle_beta   90.00
_cell.angle_gamma   90.00
#
_symmetry.space_group_name_H-M   'P 1'
#
loop_
_entity.id
_entity.type
_entity.pdbx_description
1 polymer ?
#
loop_
_entity_poly.entity_id
_entity_poly.type
_entity_poly.pdbx_seq_one_letter_code
_entity_poly.pdbx_strand_id
1 'polypeptide(L)'
;MEVDNPKPPTVYRAIQFWHQEGFIHCIDSLKSYVACLHGHHVGQAQFLICNQCDFVKELECALDFTSVTESANALQFSIINCTVEIKGLCGDCNLTKVRN
;
A
#
# COMPACT_ATOMS: atom_id res chain seq x y z
N MET A 1 9.75 -24.74 15.31
CA MET A 1 8.36 -25.00 15.75
C MET A 1 7.49 -24.83 14.51
N GLU A 2 7.19 -25.92 13.82
CA GLU A 2 6.39 -25.88 12.58
C GLU A 2 4.91 -25.86 12.95
N VAL A 3 4.17 -24.88 12.42
CA VAL A 3 2.71 -24.82 12.57
C VAL A 3 2.12 -25.61 11.42
N ASP A 4 1.82 -26.88 11.67
CA ASP A 4 1.23 -27.75 10.66
C ASP A 4 -0.27 -27.45 10.51
N ASN A 5 -0.75 -27.27 9.27
CA ASN A 5 -2.14 -26.91 8.91
C ASN A 5 -2.70 -25.63 9.61
N PRO A 6 -2.08 -24.46 9.41
CA PRO A 6 -2.59 -23.20 9.97
C PRO A 6 -4.00 -22.91 9.46
N LYS A 7 -4.88 -22.45 10.36
CA LYS A 7 -6.25 -22.03 10.01
C LYS A 7 -6.28 -20.56 9.61
N PRO A 8 -7.30 -20.10 8.86
CA PRO A 8 -7.38 -18.70 8.43
C PRO A 8 -7.16 -17.66 9.55
N PRO A 9 -7.70 -17.83 10.77
CA PRO A 9 -7.45 -16.88 11.87
C PRO A 9 -5.98 -16.73 12.24
N THR A 10 -5.15 -17.77 12.07
CA THR A 10 -3.71 -17.72 12.36
C THR A 10 -3.00 -16.74 11.44
N VAL A 11 -3.31 -16.80 10.14
CA VAL A 11 -2.75 -15.88 9.14
C VAL A 11 -3.23 -14.45 9.38
N TYR A 12 -4.52 -14.25 9.65
CA TYR A 12 -5.04 -12.91 9.94
C TYR A 12 -4.46 -12.28 11.20
N ARG A 13 -4.17 -13.07 12.24
CA ARG A 13 -3.47 -12.58 13.44
C ARG A 13 -2.04 -12.14 13.14
N ALA A 14 -1.32 -12.91 12.31
CA ALA A 14 0.02 -12.53 11.89
C ALA A 14 0.00 -11.23 11.06
N ILE A 15 -0.93 -11.12 10.11
CA ILE A 15 -1.15 -9.90 9.32
C ILE A 15 -1.44 -8.70 10.23
N GLN A 16 -2.34 -8.85 11.21
CA GLN A 16 -2.64 -7.78 12.16
C GLN A 16 -1.42 -7.32 12.94
N PHE A 17 -0.61 -8.25 13.44
CA PHE A 17 0.64 -7.95 14.14
C PHE A 17 1.61 -7.20 13.22
N TRP A 18 1.89 -7.72 12.02
CA TRP A 18 2.80 -7.08 11.08
C TRP A 18 2.32 -5.69 10.64
N HIS A 19 1.01 -5.50 10.51
CA HIS A 19 0.44 -4.21 10.15
C HIS A 19 0.56 -3.19 11.30
N GLN A 20 0.29 -3.62 12.54
CA GLN A 20 0.42 -2.76 13.73
C GLN A 20 1.87 -2.32 13.97
N GLU A 21 2.83 -3.22 13.75
CA GLU A 21 4.26 -2.93 13.88
C GLU A 21 4.84 -2.20 12.65
N GLY A 22 4.05 -1.95 11.61
CA GLY A 22 4.51 -1.26 10.39
C GLY A 22 5.43 -2.10 9.49
N PHE A 23 5.41 -3.43 9.63
CA PHE A 23 6.18 -4.34 8.76
C PHE A 23 5.51 -4.60 7.41
N ILE A 24 4.21 -4.35 7.30
CA ILE A 24 3.47 -4.47 6.04
C ILE A 24 2.59 -3.25 5.81
N HIS A 25 2.36 -2.95 4.54
CA HIS A 25 1.34 -2.02 4.08
C HIS A 25 0.17 -2.76 3.44
N CYS A 26 -1.06 -2.29 3.70
CA CYS A 26 -2.25 -2.75 3.01
C CYS A 26 -2.47 -1.92 1.74
N ILE A 27 -2.74 -2.61 0.62
CA ILE A 27 -3.19 -2.01 -0.62
C ILE A 27 -4.68 -2.28 -0.72
N ASP A 28 -5.47 -1.28 -0.38
CA ASP A 28 -6.90 -1.41 -0.16
C ASP A 28 -7.65 -1.74 -1.44
N SER A 29 -7.19 -1.24 -2.60
CA SER A 29 -7.82 -1.55 -3.88
C SER A 29 -7.57 -2.97 -4.37
N LEU A 30 -6.49 -3.63 -3.92
CA LEU A 30 -6.14 -5.01 -4.28
C LEU A 30 -6.46 -6.02 -3.18
N LYS A 31 -6.91 -5.56 -1.99
CA LYS A 31 -7.08 -6.40 -0.79
C LYS A 31 -5.83 -7.25 -0.52
N SER A 32 -4.67 -6.65 -0.72
CA SER A 32 -3.36 -7.29 -0.71
C SER A 32 -2.43 -6.58 0.26
N TYR A 33 -1.38 -7.29 0.71
CA TYR A 33 -0.39 -6.77 1.64
C TYR A 33 1.00 -6.87 1.04
N VAL A 34 1.84 -5.86 1.28
CA VAL A 34 3.25 -5.84 0.83
C VAL A 34 4.16 -5.54 2.02
N ALA A 35 5.36 -6.11 2.02
CA ALA A 35 6.36 -5.83 3.05
C ALA A 35 6.83 -4.37 2.95
N CYS A 36 6.97 -3.70 4.10
CA CYS A 36 7.52 -2.35 4.19
C CYS A 36 9.03 -2.39 3.93
N LEU A 37 9.51 -1.55 3.02
CA LEU A 37 10.94 -1.45 2.66
C LEU A 37 11.71 -0.44 3.51
N HIS A 38 11.02 0.46 4.23
CA HIS A 38 11.64 1.64 4.86
C HIS A 38 11.56 1.69 6.38
N GLY A 39 11.06 0.64 7.04
CA GLY A 39 11.16 0.44 8.49
C GLY A 39 10.67 1.63 9.34
N HIS A 40 9.44 1.53 9.85
CA HIS A 40 8.85 2.44 10.85
C HIS A 40 8.30 3.80 10.36
N HIS A 41 8.00 3.95 9.06
CA HIS A 41 7.20 5.10 8.62
C HIS A 41 5.71 4.78 8.71
N VAL A 42 5.10 5.17 9.84
CA VAL A 42 3.65 5.11 10.01
C VAL A 42 3.02 6.27 9.23
N GLY A 43 2.20 5.94 8.23
CA GLY A 43 1.13 6.83 7.78
C GLY A 43 1.28 7.50 6.42
N GLN A 44 2.34 7.22 5.65
CA GLN A 44 2.48 7.73 4.28
C GLN A 44 3.12 6.67 3.37
N ALA A 45 2.28 5.94 2.63
CA ALA A 45 2.73 5.00 1.61
C ALA A 45 2.10 5.33 0.25
N GLN A 46 2.86 5.11 -0.81
CA GLN A 46 2.45 5.43 -2.17
C GLN A 46 2.72 4.25 -3.09
N PHE A 47 1.71 3.81 -3.82
CA PHE A 47 1.78 2.62 -4.67
C PHE A 47 1.47 2.96 -6.12
N LEU A 48 2.36 2.55 -7.03
CA LEU A 48 2.04 2.40 -8.45
C LEU A 48 1.45 1.01 -8.66
N ILE A 49 0.24 0.92 -9.21
CA ILE A 49 -0.47 -0.33 -9.46
C ILE A 49 -0.77 -0.46 -10.95
N CYS A 50 -0.30 -1.53 -11.57
CA CYS A 50 -0.64 -1.84 -12.95
C CYS A 50 -2.01 -2.50 -13.05
N ASN A 51 -2.91 -1.89 -13.82
CA ASN A 51 -4.27 -2.39 -14.01
C ASN A 51 -4.38 -3.61 -14.96
N GLN A 52 -3.25 -4.19 -15.40
CA GLN A 52 -3.24 -5.30 -16.35
C GLN A 52 -2.55 -6.55 -15.81
N CYS A 53 -1.47 -6.40 -15.04
CA CYS A 53 -0.71 -7.53 -14.50
C CYS A 53 -0.57 -7.51 -12.97
N ASP A 54 -1.30 -6.61 -12.30
CA ASP A 54 -1.27 -6.41 -10.85
C ASP A 54 0.13 -6.12 -10.28
N PHE A 55 1.07 -5.68 -11.14
CA PHE A 55 2.37 -5.20 -10.70
C PHE A 55 2.19 -4.03 -9.72
N VAL A 56 2.88 -4.11 -8.58
CA VAL A 56 2.89 -3.06 -7.56
C VAL A 56 4.32 -2.60 -7.33
N LYS A 57 4.50 -1.28 -7.24
CA LYS A 57 5.74 -0.66 -6.76
C LYS A 57 5.46 0.42 -5.73
N GLU A 58 6.13 0.35 -4.59
CA GLU A 58 6.15 1.42 -3.60
C GLU A 58 7.05 2.58 -4.08
N LEU A 59 6.60 3.81 -3.88
CA LEU A 59 7.36 5.02 -4.19
C LEU A 59 7.99 5.60 -2.92
N GLU A 60 9.30 5.83 -2.96
CA GLU A 60 10.07 6.39 -1.84
C GLU A 60 9.97 7.91 -1.72
N CYS A 61 9.61 8.60 -2.82
CA CYS A 61 9.49 10.07 -2.82
C CYS A 61 8.15 10.50 -2.22
N ALA A 62 8.21 11.25 -1.12
CA ALA A 62 7.04 11.88 -0.50
C ALA A 62 6.36 12.84 -1.50
N LEU A 63 5.13 12.50 -1.92
CA LEU A 63 4.21 13.51 -2.43
C LEU A 63 3.97 14.53 -1.32
N ASP A 64 3.84 15.80 -1.69
CA ASP A 64 3.51 16.84 -0.72
C ASP A 64 2.02 16.72 -0.33
N PHE A 65 1.76 16.37 0.92
CA PHE A 65 0.42 16.24 1.50
C PHE A 65 -0.04 17.48 2.26
N THR A 66 0.69 18.60 2.18
CA THR A 66 0.36 19.83 2.93
C THR A 66 -1.06 20.32 2.62
N SER A 67 -1.41 20.40 1.33
CA SER A 67 -2.74 20.84 0.87
C SER A 67 -3.90 19.95 1.38
N VAL A 68 -3.68 18.63 1.43
CA VAL A 68 -4.64 17.67 1.97
C VAL A 68 -4.80 17.87 3.47
N THR A 69 -3.69 18.06 4.18
CA THR A 69 -3.66 18.27 5.64
C THR A 69 -4.35 19.58 6.03
N GLU A 70 -4.09 20.66 5.30
CA GLU A 70 -4.76 21.95 5.49
C GLU A 70 -6.26 21.85 5.27
N SER A 71 -6.69 21.17 4.20
CA SER A 71 -8.10 20.95 3.89
C SER A 71 -8.80 20.12 4.98
N ALA A 72 -8.14 19.09 5.49
CA ALA A 72 -8.67 18.28 6.59
C ALA A 72 -8.82 19.11 7.87
N ASN A 73 -7.81 19.90 8.23
CA ASN A 73 -7.84 20.77 9.40
C ASN A 73 -8.96 21.81 9.32
N ALA A 74 -9.17 22.42 8.14
CA ALA A 74 -10.26 23.37 7.92
C ALA A 74 -11.65 22.76 8.15
N LEU A 75 -11.78 21.44 7.96
CA LEU A 75 -13.00 20.68 8.20
C LEU A 75 -13.05 20.01 9.59
N GLN A 76 -12.10 20.31 10.47
CA GLN A 76 -11.95 19.65 11.78
C GLN A 76 -11.82 18.11 11.67
N PHE A 77 -11.23 17.64 10.58
CA PHE A 77 -11.03 16.23 10.29
C PHE A 77 -9.64 15.76 10.76
N SER A 78 -9.58 14.76 11.65
CA SER A 78 -8.33 14.17 12.12
C SER A 78 -7.87 13.02 11.22
N ILE A 79 -6.74 13.19 10.54
CA ILE A 79 -6.15 12.16 9.68
C ILE A 79 -5.50 11.08 10.56
N ILE A 80 -5.91 9.81 10.37
CA ILE A 80 -5.37 8.64 11.09
C ILE A 80 -4.31 7.92 10.24
N ASN A 81 -4.51 7.85 8.91
CA ASN A 81 -3.60 7.25 7.95
C ASN A 81 -3.80 7.91 6.58
N CYS A 82 -2.74 7.99 5.76
CA CYS A 82 -2.80 8.43 4.38
C CYS A 82 -2.06 7.45 3.47
N THR A 83 -2.77 6.92 2.48
CA THR A 83 -2.18 6.02 1.48
C THR A 83 -2.64 6.47 0.10
N VAL A 84 -1.70 6.59 -0.83
CA VAL A 84 -2.00 6.99 -2.21
C VAL A 84 -1.77 5.80 -3.13
N GLU A 85 -2.80 5.47 -3.89
CA GLU A 85 -2.75 4.41 -4.89
C GLU A 85 -2.93 5.01 -6.28
N ILE A 86 -1.90 4.88 -7.12
CA ILE A 86 -1.87 5.40 -8.49
C ILE A 86 -2.04 4.21 -9.43
N LYS A 87 -3.16 4.17 -10.14
CA LYS A 87 -3.44 3.13 -11.12
C LYS A 87 -2.97 3.53 -12.51
N GLY A 88 -2.28 2.63 -13.20
CA GLY A 88 -1.74 2.86 -14.54
C GLY A 88 -1.33 1.57 -15.26
N LEU A 89 -0.39 1.69 -16.19
CA LEU A 89 0.25 0.55 -16.86
C LEU A 89 1.73 0.54 -16.53
N CYS A 90 2.27 -0.63 -16.16
CA CYS A 90 3.71 -0.78 -15.99
C CYS A 90 4.44 -0.70 -17.35
N GLY A 91 5.76 -0.57 -17.33
CA GLY A 91 6.58 -0.51 -18.54
C GLY A 91 6.30 -1.68 -19.50
N ASP A 92 6.23 -2.89 -18.98
CA ASP A 92 6.00 -4.10 -19.78
C ASP A 92 4.60 -4.10 -20.44
N CYS A 93 3.56 -3.76 -19.68
CA CYS A 93 2.19 -3.68 -20.20
C CYS A 93 2.01 -2.53 -21.20
N ASN A 94 2.69 -1.40 -20.98
CA ASN A 94 2.65 -0.29 -21.90
C ASN A 94 3.34 -0.63 -23.24
N LEU A 95 4.49 -1.30 -23.19
CA LEU A 95 5.20 -1.79 -24.39
C LEU A 95 4.40 -2.86 -25.14
N THR A 96 3.62 -3.68 -24.43
CA THR A 96 2.73 -4.68 -25.03
C THR A 96 1.57 -4.04 -25.80
N LYS A 97 1.08 -2.88 -25.36
CA LYS A 97 0.01 -2.13 -26.04
C LYS A 97 0.45 -1.46 -27.34
N VAL A 98 1.71 -1.05 -27.46
CA VAL A 98 2.25 -0.32 -28.63
C VAL A 98 2.52 -1.24 -29.83
N ARG A 99 2.51 -2.57 -29.64
CA ARG A 99 2.83 -3.57 -30.68
C ARG A 99 1.61 -4.09 -31.46
N ASN A 100 0.42 -3.53 -31.25
CA ASN A 100 -0.79 -3.88 -32.00
C ASN A 100 -1.29 -2.70 -32.83
#